data_AF-A0A3B8Y8M6-F1
#
_entry.id   AF-A0A3B8Y8M6-F1
#
_cell.length_a   1.000
_cell.length_b   1.000
_cell.length_c   1.000
_cell.angle_alpha   90.00
_cell.angle_beta   90.00
_cell.angle_gamma   90.00
#
_symmetry.space_group_name_H-M   'P 1'
#
loop_
_entity.id
_entity.type
_entity.pdbx_description
1 polymer ?
#
loop_
_entity_poly.entity_id
_entity_poly.type
_entity_poly.pdbx_seq_one_letter_code
_entity_poly.pdbx_strand_id
1 'polypeptide(L)'
;MLNTSLSWFNKSIENLKNYIALSIKQREDLIDLSNETNLIKSNIKLQKIIKDYDNIESLKKKIDYSAIVILLYGALEKYIEDVAKEYLNILSNLVSKYDNLPEKIKENYLQKSIDLLNNLKLDKYQNISPNDVINNLYYCQSSNLSYKINTDSYTQHTANFRYDTINQFFADLGIENINKKIIQNENFKTYLKLESIERVQYGIILSKIDQLVQIRNKISHGQLTDDIIDFIEPIW
;
A
#
# COMPACT_ATOMS: atom_id res chain seq x y z
N MET A 1 -18.29 0.19 -8.34
CA MET A 1 -17.59 1.48 -8.12
C MET A 1 -16.12 1.16 -7.89
N LEU A 2 -15.21 1.63 -8.76
CA LEU A 2 -13.74 1.49 -8.61
C LEU A 2 -13.11 2.62 -7.77
N ASN A 3 -13.92 3.45 -7.13
CA ASN A 3 -13.48 4.72 -6.56
C ASN A 3 -13.28 4.68 -5.05
N THR A 4 -13.72 3.61 -4.37
CA THR A 4 -13.65 3.57 -2.90
C THR A 4 -12.23 3.29 -2.44
N SER A 5 -11.59 2.27 -3.02
CA SER A 5 -10.19 1.92 -2.78
C SER A 5 -9.24 3.09 -3.08
N LEU A 6 -9.39 3.72 -4.25
CA LEU A 6 -8.57 4.86 -4.67
C LEU A 6 -8.79 6.09 -3.79
N SER A 7 -10.04 6.41 -3.44
CA SER A 7 -10.35 7.54 -2.54
C SER A 7 -9.74 7.33 -1.16
N TRP A 8 -9.86 6.12 -0.60
CA TRP A 8 -9.23 5.78 0.68
C TRP A 8 -7.70 5.89 0.59
N PHE A 9 -7.08 5.35 -0.45
CA PHE A 9 -5.63 5.42 -0.64
C PHE A 9 -5.15 6.87 -0.75
N ASN A 10 -5.80 7.69 -1.58
CA ASN A 10 -5.45 9.10 -1.73
C ASN A 10 -5.58 9.85 -0.40
N LYS A 11 -6.64 9.59 0.38
CA LYS A 11 -6.79 10.17 1.72
C LYS A 11 -5.68 9.73 2.68
N SER A 12 -5.29 8.46 2.65
CA SER A 12 -4.17 7.95 3.46
C SER A 12 -2.83 8.61 3.10
N ILE A 13 -2.56 8.78 1.80
CA ILE A 13 -1.36 9.50 1.32
C ILE A 13 -1.40 10.98 1.72
N GLU A 14 -2.56 11.63 1.61
CA GLU A 14 -2.73 13.03 1.98
C GLU A 14 -2.51 13.25 3.49
N ASN A 15 -3.02 12.35 4.33
CA ASN A 15 -2.76 12.38 5.77
C ASN A 15 -1.25 12.24 6.08
N LEU A 16 -0.55 11.35 5.38
CA LEU A 16 0.91 11.19 5.55
C LEU A 16 1.67 12.45 5.12
N LYS A 17 1.30 13.06 3.98
CA LYS A 17 1.88 14.33 3.53
C LYS A 17 1.67 15.45 4.54
N ASN A 18 0.45 15.59 5.05
CA ASN A 18 0.12 16.58 6.07
C ASN A 18 0.92 16.37 7.36
N TYR A 19 1.08 15.12 7.79
CA TYR A 19 1.93 14.78 8.94
C TYR A 19 3.40 15.16 8.71
N ILE A 20 3.95 14.85 7.52
CA ILE A 20 5.33 15.21 7.15
C ILE A 20 5.49 16.73 7.15
N ALA A 21 4.59 17.46 6.49
CA ALA A 21 4.64 18.92 6.42
C ALA A 21 4.57 19.58 7.81
N LEU A 22 3.67 19.10 8.67
CA LEU A 22 3.58 19.56 10.06
C LEU A 22 4.85 19.25 10.85
N SER A 23 5.44 18.07 10.65
CA SER A 23 6.67 17.66 11.34
C SER A 23 7.90 18.46 10.92
N ILE A 24 7.96 18.88 9.64
CA ILE A 24 8.99 19.78 9.12
C ILE A 24 8.80 21.17 9.72
N LYS A 25 7.58 21.73 9.63
CA LYS A 25 7.27 23.06 10.17
C LYS A 25 7.57 23.17 11.66
N GLN A 26 7.19 22.17 12.46
CA GLN A 26 7.49 22.15 13.90
C GLN A 26 8.99 22.20 14.19
N ARG A 27 9.82 21.63 13.32
CA ARG A 27 11.28 21.66 13.46
C ARG A 27 11.83 23.04 13.11
N GLU A 28 11.34 23.64 12.02
CA GLU A 28 11.70 25.01 11.62
C GLU A 28 11.34 26.00 12.73
N ASP A 29 10.11 25.94 13.25
CA ASP A 29 9.64 26.79 14.36
C ASP A 29 10.53 26.64 15.62
N LEU A 30 11.02 25.43 15.92
CA LEU A 30 11.93 25.18 17.05
C LEU A 30 13.34 25.75 16.82
N ILE A 31 13.85 25.65 15.59
CA ILE A 31 15.15 26.22 15.21
C ILE A 31 15.10 27.74 15.31
N ASP A 32 14.04 28.37 14.79
CA ASP A 32 13.85 29.81 14.85
C ASP A 32 13.73 30.29 16.29
N LEU A 33 12.95 29.60 17.13
CA LEU A 33 12.87 29.88 18.57
C LEU A 33 14.24 29.78 19.25
N SER A 34 15.03 28.75 18.96
CA SER A 34 16.38 28.59 19.51
C SER A 34 17.30 29.76 19.12
N ASN A 35 17.14 30.30 17.91
CA ASN A 35 17.97 31.38 17.38
C ASN A 35 17.54 32.78 17.88
N GLU A 36 16.26 33.03 18.15
CA GLU A 36 15.72 34.39 18.23
C GLU A 36 15.74 35.12 19.58
N THR A 37 16.15 34.56 20.74
CA THR A 37 15.91 35.32 22.00
C THR A 37 16.96 35.29 23.11
N ASN A 38 17.36 36.50 23.53
CA ASN A 38 17.94 36.79 24.86
C ASN A 38 16.98 36.35 26.01
N LEU A 39 15.67 36.30 25.76
CA LEU A 39 14.64 35.79 26.68
C LEU A 39 14.79 34.28 26.97
N ILE A 40 15.11 33.44 25.99
CA ILE A 40 15.35 31.99 26.20
C ILE A 40 16.66 31.77 26.97
N LYS A 41 17.71 32.56 26.71
CA LYS A 41 18.95 32.53 27.51
C LYS A 41 18.73 32.85 29.00
N SER A 42 17.65 33.54 29.34
CA SER A 42 17.28 33.84 30.74
C SER A 42 16.29 32.83 31.35
N ASN A 43 15.61 32.01 30.54
CA ASN A 43 14.59 31.05 30.99
C ASN A 43 15.13 29.61 30.99
N ILE A 44 15.56 29.17 32.17
CA ILE A 44 16.15 27.83 32.43
C ILE A 44 15.22 26.69 31.98
N LYS A 45 13.90 26.85 32.10
CA LYS A 45 12.93 25.81 31.71
C LYS A 45 12.88 25.63 30.20
N LEU A 46 12.91 26.73 29.43
CA LEU A 46 12.91 26.67 27.96
C LEU A 46 14.22 26.11 27.42
N GLN A 47 15.36 26.46 28.01
CA GLN A 47 16.67 25.88 27.65
C GLN A 47 16.70 24.37 27.84
N LYS A 48 16.14 23.89 28.95
CA LYS A 48 16.06 22.47 29.22
C LYS A 48 15.24 21.75 28.16
N ILE A 49 14.09 22.30 27.76
CA ILE A 49 13.23 21.72 26.72
C ILE A 49 13.95 21.64 25.37
N ILE A 50 14.63 22.72 24.96
CA ILE A 50 15.39 22.75 23.69
C ILE A 50 16.51 21.72 23.73
N LYS A 51 17.29 21.68 24.82
CA LYS A 51 18.38 20.72 24.98
C LYS A 51 17.88 19.27 24.99
N ASP A 52 16.78 19.00 25.68
CA ASP A 52 16.16 17.67 25.70
C ASP A 52 15.66 17.28 24.31
N TYR A 53 15.12 18.24 23.54
CA TYR A 53 14.71 18.04 22.14
C TYR A 53 15.91 17.73 21.24
N ASP A 54 16.97 18.53 21.28
CA ASP A 54 18.19 18.32 20.48
C ASP A 54 18.80 16.94 20.74
N ASN A 55 18.80 16.50 22.00
CA ASN A 55 19.30 15.18 22.39
C ASN A 55 18.50 14.01 21.78
N ILE A 56 17.20 14.21 21.51
CA ILE A 56 16.33 13.15 20.97
C ILE A 56 15.96 13.38 19.50
N GLU A 57 16.33 14.51 18.89
CA GLU A 57 15.87 14.91 17.56
C GLU A 57 16.27 13.89 16.49
N SER A 58 17.52 13.41 16.56
CA SER A 58 18.03 12.37 15.66
C SER A 58 17.25 11.06 15.78
N LEU A 59 16.90 10.65 17.01
CA LEU A 59 16.09 9.46 17.27
C LEU A 59 14.65 9.66 16.78
N LYS A 60 14.05 10.83 17.05
CA LYS A 60 12.71 11.18 16.57
C LYS A 60 12.63 11.13 15.05
N LYS A 61 13.61 11.72 14.35
CA LYS A 61 13.70 11.66 12.87
C LYS A 61 13.67 10.22 12.35
N LYS A 62 14.46 9.34 12.96
CA LYS A 62 14.51 7.91 12.59
C LYS A 62 13.20 7.17 12.87
N ILE A 63 12.56 7.46 14.01
CA ILE A 63 11.25 6.89 14.37
C ILE A 63 10.17 7.37 13.40
N ASP A 64 10.08 8.68 13.16
CA ASP A 64 9.09 9.28 12.25
C ASP A 64 9.26 8.70 10.84
N TYR A 65 10.50 8.66 10.32
CA TYR A 65 10.80 8.06 9.02
C TYR A 65 10.35 6.59 8.95
N SER A 66 10.70 5.81 9.97
CA SER A 66 10.34 4.39 10.04
C SER A 66 8.81 4.20 10.04
N ALA A 67 8.10 4.99 10.84
CA ALA A 67 6.65 4.97 10.90
C ALA A 67 6.01 5.36 9.57
N ILE A 68 6.51 6.42 8.91
CA ILE A 68 6.04 6.88 7.60
C ILE A 68 6.20 5.77 6.56
N VAL A 69 7.36 5.11 6.49
CA VAL A 69 7.60 4.03 5.52
C VAL A 69 6.66 2.84 5.76
N ILE A 70 6.47 2.43 7.02
CA ILE A 70 5.55 1.34 7.38
C ILE A 70 4.12 1.70 6.95
N LEU A 71 3.66 2.92 7.26
CA LEU A 71 2.32 3.38 6.92
C LEU A 71 2.12 3.53 5.41
N LEU A 72 3.11 4.04 4.69
CA LEU A 72 3.08 4.18 3.23
C LEU A 72 2.97 2.81 2.56
N TYR A 73 3.82 1.86 2.95
CA TYR A 73 3.77 0.50 2.41
C TYR A 73 2.45 -0.20 2.78
N GLY A 74 1.98 -0.06 4.03
CA GLY A 74 0.70 -0.63 4.46
C GLY A 74 -0.49 -0.06 3.69
N ALA A 75 -0.47 1.24 3.35
CA ALA A 75 -1.47 1.85 2.50
C ALA A 75 -1.44 1.30 1.07
N LEU A 76 -0.25 1.09 0.49
CA LEU A 76 -0.09 0.49 -0.84
C LEU A 76 -0.60 -0.96 -0.88
N GLU A 77 -0.21 -1.77 0.11
CA GLU A 77 -0.62 -3.18 0.22
C GLU A 77 -2.14 -3.29 0.29
N LYS A 78 -2.78 -2.53 1.18
CA LYS A 78 -4.23 -2.49 1.29
C LYS A 78 -4.89 -2.01 0.00
N TYR A 79 -4.35 -0.99 -0.65
CA TYR A 79 -4.90 -0.49 -1.91
C TYR A 79 -4.91 -1.56 -3.00
N ILE A 80 -3.82 -2.32 -3.15
CA ILE A 80 -3.71 -3.41 -4.12
C ILE A 80 -4.74 -4.52 -3.82
N GLU A 81 -4.85 -4.93 -2.56
CA GLU A 81 -5.86 -5.91 -2.11
C GLU A 81 -7.29 -5.44 -2.39
N ASP A 82 -7.60 -4.19 -2.07
CA ASP A 82 -8.94 -3.62 -2.23
C ASP A 82 -9.31 -3.43 -3.72
N VAL A 83 -8.35 -3.07 -4.59
CA VAL A 83 -8.55 -3.01 -6.04
C VAL A 83 -8.89 -4.40 -6.60
N ALA A 84 -8.21 -5.45 -6.14
CA ALA A 84 -8.52 -6.82 -6.54
C ALA A 84 -9.95 -7.22 -6.13
N LYS A 85 -10.36 -6.90 -4.91
CA LYS A 85 -11.73 -7.14 -4.41
C LYS A 85 -12.77 -6.38 -5.22
N GLU A 86 -12.55 -5.09 -5.47
CA GLU A 86 -13.44 -4.25 -6.28
C GLU A 86 -13.56 -4.80 -7.70
N TYR A 87 -12.45 -5.19 -8.32
CA TYR A 87 -12.43 -5.83 -9.62
C TYR A 87 -13.30 -7.09 -9.66
N LEU A 88 -13.09 -8.04 -8.73
CA LEU A 88 -13.85 -9.28 -8.67
C LEU A 88 -15.34 -9.05 -8.41
N ASN A 89 -15.68 -8.09 -7.55
CA ASN A 89 -17.08 -7.73 -7.29
C ASN A 89 -17.75 -7.17 -8.55
N ILE A 90 -17.07 -6.28 -9.28
CA ILE A 90 -17.58 -5.72 -10.53
C ILE A 90 -17.74 -6.81 -11.57
N LEU A 91 -16.73 -7.67 -11.72
CA LEU A 91 -16.75 -8.78 -12.66
C LEU A 91 -17.92 -9.73 -12.36
N SER A 92 -18.12 -10.09 -11.09
CA SER A 92 -19.23 -10.97 -10.66
C SER A 92 -20.61 -10.38 -10.95
N ASN A 93 -20.73 -9.05 -10.89
CA ASN A 93 -21.98 -8.36 -11.21
C ASN A 93 -22.24 -8.25 -12.72
N LEU A 94 -21.18 -8.20 -13.54
CA LEU A 94 -21.28 -8.12 -15.00
C LEU A 94 -21.49 -9.50 -15.65
N VAL A 95 -20.94 -10.55 -15.04
CA VAL A 95 -20.97 -11.91 -15.58
C VAL A 95 -22.04 -12.72 -14.84
N SER A 96 -23.17 -12.98 -15.49
CA SER A 96 -24.35 -13.60 -14.87
C SER A 96 -24.19 -15.07 -14.46
N LYS A 97 -23.22 -15.78 -15.02
CA LYS A 97 -22.94 -17.21 -14.71
C LYS A 97 -21.49 -17.40 -14.31
N TYR A 98 -21.25 -18.13 -13.22
CA TYR A 98 -19.90 -18.43 -12.75
C TYR A 98 -19.03 -19.06 -13.84
N ASP A 99 -19.60 -19.97 -14.64
CA ASP A 99 -18.91 -20.66 -15.73
C ASP A 99 -18.33 -19.72 -16.80
N ASN A 100 -18.86 -18.51 -16.91
CA ASN A 100 -18.42 -17.49 -17.87
C ASN A 100 -17.32 -16.57 -17.31
N LEU A 101 -16.89 -16.75 -16.05
CA LEU A 101 -15.76 -16.03 -15.50
C LEU A 101 -14.45 -16.44 -16.20
N PRO A 102 -13.42 -15.56 -16.17
CA PRO A 102 -12.07 -15.91 -16.58
C PRO A 102 -11.62 -17.24 -15.97
N GLU A 103 -11.05 -18.10 -16.82
CA GLU A 103 -10.65 -19.46 -16.44
C GLU A 103 -9.74 -19.47 -15.21
N LYS A 104 -8.79 -18.53 -15.16
CA LYS A 104 -7.85 -18.42 -14.05
C LYS A 104 -8.50 -18.18 -12.69
N ILE A 105 -9.59 -17.41 -12.65
CA ILE A 105 -10.39 -17.20 -11.44
C ILE A 105 -11.07 -18.53 -11.06
N LYS A 106 -11.66 -19.23 -12.03
CA LYS A 106 -12.35 -20.50 -11.75
C LYS A 106 -11.42 -21.58 -11.24
N GLU A 107 -10.24 -21.72 -11.84
CA GLU A 107 -9.18 -22.66 -11.43
C GLU A 107 -8.72 -22.41 -9.99
N ASN A 108 -8.50 -21.14 -9.64
CA ASN A 108 -7.95 -20.75 -8.35
C ASN A 108 -8.99 -20.72 -7.23
N TYR A 109 -10.29 -20.62 -7.56
CA TYR A 109 -11.33 -20.26 -6.59
C TYR A 109 -11.47 -21.24 -5.43
N LEU A 110 -11.44 -22.55 -5.71
CA LEU A 110 -11.62 -23.59 -4.69
C LEU A 110 -10.49 -23.53 -3.66
N GLN A 111 -9.24 -23.57 -4.14
CA GLN A 111 -8.07 -23.55 -3.27
C GLN A 111 -8.02 -22.25 -2.44
N LYS A 112 -8.18 -21.09 -3.08
CA LYS A 112 -8.16 -19.80 -2.38
C LYS A 112 -9.26 -19.72 -1.32
N SER A 113 -10.46 -20.23 -1.59
CA SER A 113 -11.54 -20.23 -0.60
C SER A 113 -11.27 -21.16 0.58
N ILE A 114 -10.61 -22.31 0.36
CA ILE A 114 -10.13 -23.18 1.43
C ILE A 114 -9.06 -22.46 2.26
N ASP A 115 -8.13 -21.78 1.61
CA ASP A 115 -7.10 -21.00 2.29
C ASP A 115 -7.72 -19.84 3.10
N LEU A 116 -8.82 -19.24 2.63
CA LEU A 116 -9.63 -18.30 3.40
C LEU A 116 -10.18 -18.92 4.68
N LEU A 117 -10.83 -20.09 4.58
CA LEU A 117 -11.38 -20.81 5.73
C LEU A 117 -10.30 -21.11 6.78
N ASN A 118 -9.12 -21.56 6.33
CA ASN A 118 -7.99 -21.87 7.22
C ASN A 118 -7.43 -20.64 7.95
N ASN A 119 -7.66 -19.45 7.40
CA ASN A 119 -7.08 -18.20 7.88
C ASN A 119 -8.11 -17.25 8.52
N LEU A 120 -9.37 -17.66 8.74
CA LEU A 120 -10.41 -16.79 9.33
C LEU A 120 -10.05 -16.23 10.71
N LYS A 121 -9.10 -16.84 11.41
CA LYS A 121 -8.55 -16.34 12.69
C LYS A 121 -7.68 -15.08 12.56
N LEU A 122 -7.25 -14.72 11.35
CA LEU A 122 -6.44 -13.51 11.13
C LEU A 122 -7.30 -12.25 11.28
N ASP A 123 -6.71 -11.20 11.85
CA ASP A 123 -7.43 -9.94 12.14
C ASP A 123 -8.13 -9.33 10.92
N LYS A 124 -7.53 -9.47 9.73
CA LYS A 124 -8.11 -8.95 8.48
C LYS A 124 -9.39 -9.68 8.04
N TYR A 125 -9.72 -10.83 8.64
CA TYR A 125 -10.87 -11.67 8.30
C TYR A 125 -11.90 -11.82 9.42
N GLN A 126 -11.79 -11.05 10.51
CA GLN A 126 -12.70 -11.14 11.66
C GLN A 126 -14.19 -10.94 11.32
N ASN A 127 -14.49 -10.24 10.22
CA ASN A 127 -15.86 -9.98 9.78
C ASN A 127 -16.39 -11.03 8.78
N ILE A 128 -15.62 -12.07 8.48
CA ILE A 128 -16.00 -13.10 7.50
C ILE A 128 -16.56 -14.31 8.21
N SER A 129 -17.81 -14.65 7.89
CA SER A 129 -18.46 -15.85 8.39
C SER A 129 -17.98 -17.11 7.64
N PRO A 130 -17.55 -18.18 8.33
CA PRO A 130 -17.26 -19.46 7.68
C PRO A 130 -18.43 -19.99 6.84
N ASN A 131 -19.67 -19.79 7.33
CA ASN A 131 -20.88 -20.22 6.62
C ASN A 131 -21.05 -19.46 5.29
N ASP A 132 -20.72 -18.17 5.26
CA ASP A 132 -20.82 -17.38 4.03
C ASP A 132 -19.81 -17.89 2.99
N VAL A 133 -18.59 -18.22 3.42
CA VAL A 133 -17.55 -18.75 2.53
C VAL A 133 -17.98 -20.08 1.91
N ILE A 134 -18.54 -20.98 2.72
CA ILE A 134 -19.04 -22.30 2.29
C ILE A 134 -20.24 -22.15 1.36
N ASN A 135 -21.20 -21.28 1.69
CA ASN A 135 -22.37 -21.02 0.84
C ASN A 135 -21.96 -20.48 -0.53
N ASN A 136 -21.04 -19.52 -0.56
CA ASN A 136 -20.52 -18.95 -1.81
C ASN A 136 -19.78 -20.01 -2.65
N LEU A 137 -19.04 -20.93 -2.03
CA LEU A 137 -18.43 -22.07 -2.71
C LEU A 137 -19.48 -22.97 -3.38
N TYR A 138 -20.51 -23.33 -2.63
CA TYR A 138 -21.61 -24.17 -3.13
C TYR A 138 -22.34 -23.51 -4.31
N TYR A 139 -22.67 -22.22 -4.21
CA TYR A 139 -23.38 -21.50 -5.26
C TYR A 139 -22.55 -21.33 -6.53
N CYS A 140 -21.23 -21.11 -6.42
CA CYS A 140 -20.37 -21.04 -7.59
C CYS A 140 -20.26 -22.38 -8.34
N GLN A 141 -20.35 -23.50 -7.64
CA GLN A 141 -20.37 -24.84 -8.25
C GLN A 141 -21.74 -25.24 -8.81
N SER A 142 -22.79 -24.45 -8.55
CA SER A 142 -24.17 -24.74 -8.94
C SER A 142 -24.60 -23.86 -10.12
N SER A 143 -24.62 -24.42 -11.33
CA SER A 143 -24.84 -23.70 -12.60
C SER A 143 -26.17 -22.93 -12.73
N ASN A 144 -27.13 -23.15 -11.83
CA ASN A 144 -28.48 -22.59 -11.86
C ASN A 144 -28.73 -21.53 -10.77
N LEU A 145 -27.71 -21.17 -9.99
CA LEU A 145 -27.87 -20.26 -8.85
C LEU A 145 -27.08 -18.97 -9.09
N SER A 146 -27.62 -17.87 -8.56
CA SER A 146 -26.86 -16.62 -8.49
C SER A 146 -25.64 -16.84 -7.61
N TYR A 147 -24.46 -16.62 -8.16
CA TYR A 147 -23.21 -16.87 -7.46
C TYR A 147 -22.65 -15.58 -6.86
N LYS A 148 -21.78 -15.74 -5.87
CA LYS A 148 -20.97 -14.67 -5.29
C LYS A 148 -19.58 -15.24 -5.04
N ILE A 149 -18.55 -14.54 -5.50
CA ILE A 149 -17.16 -14.90 -5.25
C ILE A 149 -16.78 -14.47 -3.82
N ASN A 150 -16.09 -15.34 -3.10
CA ASN A 150 -15.35 -15.00 -1.89
C ASN A 150 -14.17 -14.07 -2.22
N THR A 151 -14.40 -12.77 -2.46
CA THR A 151 -13.35 -11.86 -2.93
C THR A 151 -12.17 -11.70 -1.97
N ASP A 152 -12.40 -11.81 -0.66
CA ASP A 152 -11.34 -11.86 0.37
C ASP A 152 -10.37 -13.05 0.22
N SER A 153 -10.79 -14.12 -0.45
CA SER A 153 -9.92 -15.29 -0.69
C SER A 153 -8.75 -14.97 -1.63
N TYR A 154 -8.92 -13.94 -2.46
CA TYR A 154 -7.90 -13.48 -3.40
C TYR A 154 -6.91 -12.48 -2.82
N THR A 155 -7.10 -12.02 -1.58
CA THR A 155 -6.15 -11.09 -0.93
C THR A 155 -5.13 -11.81 -0.05
N GLN A 156 -5.07 -13.14 -0.12
CA GLN A 156 -4.01 -13.88 0.56
C GLN A 156 -2.73 -13.85 -0.26
N HIS A 157 -1.68 -13.33 0.36
CA HIS A 157 -0.33 -13.36 -0.18
C HIS A 157 0.66 -13.48 0.99
N THR A 158 1.75 -14.20 0.77
CA THR A 158 2.83 -14.39 1.75
C THR A 158 4.04 -13.52 1.43
N ALA A 159 4.17 -13.10 0.18
CA ALA A 159 5.23 -12.22 -0.28
C ALA A 159 4.77 -10.75 -0.23
N ASN A 160 5.72 -9.85 0.03
CA ASN A 160 5.49 -8.41 -0.11
C ASN A 160 5.22 -8.06 -1.57
N PHE A 161 4.45 -7.00 -1.81
CA PHE A 161 4.16 -6.49 -3.15
C PHE A 161 5.37 -5.81 -3.79
N ARG A 162 6.28 -6.64 -4.30
CA ARG A 162 7.33 -6.28 -5.27
C ARG A 162 6.78 -6.27 -6.69
N TYR A 163 7.54 -5.76 -7.64
CA TYR A 163 7.18 -5.76 -9.06
C TYR A 163 6.60 -7.10 -9.54
N ASP A 164 7.36 -8.19 -9.38
CA ASP A 164 6.94 -9.52 -9.83
C ASP A 164 5.75 -10.06 -9.02
N THR A 165 5.73 -9.81 -7.71
CA THR A 165 4.62 -10.22 -6.85
C THR A 165 3.31 -9.56 -7.28
N ILE A 166 3.32 -8.28 -7.65
CA ILE A 166 2.14 -7.57 -8.15
C ILE A 166 1.67 -8.21 -9.48
N ASN A 167 2.60 -8.48 -10.40
CA ASN A 167 2.27 -9.17 -11.64
C ASN A 167 1.61 -10.53 -11.38
N GLN A 168 2.19 -11.36 -10.51
CA GLN A 168 1.64 -12.68 -10.18
C GLN A 168 0.29 -12.58 -9.47
N PHE A 169 0.15 -11.64 -8.54
CA PHE A 169 -1.09 -11.42 -7.80
C PHE A 169 -2.27 -11.10 -8.71
N PHE A 170 -2.06 -10.27 -9.74
CA PHE A 170 -3.09 -9.97 -10.72
C PHE A 170 -3.24 -11.05 -11.81
N ALA A 171 -2.18 -11.79 -12.13
CA ALA A 171 -2.29 -12.96 -13.00
C ALA A 171 -3.23 -14.02 -12.39
N ASP A 172 -3.19 -14.22 -11.08
CA ASP A 172 -4.14 -15.10 -10.36
C ASP A 172 -5.62 -14.66 -10.49
N LEU A 173 -5.85 -13.39 -10.83
CA LEU A 173 -7.16 -12.79 -11.11
C LEU A 173 -7.52 -12.82 -12.61
N GLY A 174 -6.70 -13.47 -13.45
CA GLY A 174 -6.86 -13.49 -14.89
C GLY A 174 -6.37 -12.22 -15.60
N ILE A 175 -5.61 -11.35 -14.93
CA ILE A 175 -5.04 -10.13 -15.51
C ILE A 175 -3.52 -10.30 -15.67
N GLU A 176 -3.15 -10.86 -16.82
CA GLU A 176 -1.75 -11.07 -17.19
C GLU A 176 -1.00 -9.74 -17.43
N ASN A 177 0.26 -9.68 -17.01
CA ASN A 177 1.19 -8.58 -17.27
C ASN A 177 0.66 -7.19 -16.84
N ILE A 178 0.02 -7.08 -15.68
CA ILE A 178 -0.56 -5.82 -15.19
C ILE A 178 0.43 -4.66 -15.20
N ASN A 179 1.69 -4.88 -14.81
CA ASN A 179 2.66 -3.80 -14.77
C ASN A 179 2.94 -3.24 -16.18
N LYS A 180 3.00 -4.10 -17.19
CA LYS A 180 3.14 -3.66 -18.59
C LYS A 180 1.91 -2.87 -19.03
N LYS A 181 0.70 -3.31 -18.65
CA LYS A 181 -0.56 -2.61 -18.95
C LYS A 181 -0.62 -1.22 -18.29
N ILE A 182 -0.18 -1.10 -17.04
CA ILE A 182 -0.11 0.18 -16.32
C ILE A 182 0.79 1.16 -17.07
N ILE A 183 1.97 0.73 -17.50
CA ILE A 183 2.92 1.67 -18.10
C ILE A 183 2.53 2.04 -19.54
N GLN A 184 1.79 1.16 -20.21
CA GLN A 184 1.18 1.47 -21.50
C GLN A 184 -0.06 2.36 -21.38
N ASN A 185 -0.58 2.60 -20.18
CA ASN A 185 -1.76 3.43 -19.97
C ASN A 185 -1.43 4.92 -20.16
N GLU A 186 -2.22 5.60 -21.00
CA GLU A 186 -2.01 7.01 -21.33
C GLU A 186 -2.14 7.96 -20.13
N ASN A 187 -3.05 7.68 -19.19
CA ASN A 187 -3.17 8.48 -17.97
C ASN A 187 -1.92 8.36 -17.11
N PHE A 188 -1.31 7.17 -17.05
CA PHE A 188 -0.08 6.95 -16.31
C PHE A 188 1.12 7.64 -16.98
N LYS A 189 1.24 7.57 -18.31
CA LYS A 189 2.26 8.33 -19.05
C LYS A 189 2.11 9.85 -18.84
N THR A 190 0.87 10.34 -18.91
CA THR A 190 0.54 11.75 -18.66
C THR A 190 0.92 12.17 -17.25
N TYR A 191 0.62 11.34 -16.25
CA TYR A 191 1.01 11.59 -14.86
C TYR A 191 2.54 11.72 -14.69
N LEU A 192 3.29 10.88 -15.39
CA LEU A 192 4.75 10.92 -15.39
C LEU A 192 5.34 12.08 -16.21
N LYS A 193 4.51 12.82 -16.98
CA LYS A 193 4.93 13.86 -17.93
C LYS A 193 5.93 13.36 -18.98
N LEU A 194 5.81 12.10 -19.41
CA LEU A 194 6.69 11.49 -20.40
C LEU A 194 5.99 11.36 -21.76
N GLU A 195 6.52 12.01 -22.81
CA GLU A 195 6.00 11.89 -24.19
C GLU A 195 6.24 10.50 -24.78
N SER A 196 7.34 9.86 -24.37
CA SER A 196 7.62 8.44 -24.61
C SER A 196 8.46 7.90 -23.45
N ILE A 197 8.16 6.69 -22.99
CA ILE A 197 8.94 6.03 -21.94
C ILE A 197 9.95 5.12 -22.64
N GLU A 198 11.25 5.38 -22.51
CA GLU A 198 12.29 4.47 -22.99
C GLU A 198 12.49 3.30 -22.02
N ARG A 199 12.99 2.16 -22.52
CA ARG A 199 13.15 0.90 -21.77
C ARG A 199 13.84 1.07 -20.40
N VAL A 200 14.76 2.02 -20.27
CA VAL A 200 15.51 2.33 -19.04
C VAL A 200 14.66 3.05 -17.98
N GLN A 201 13.78 3.97 -18.39
CA GLN A 201 12.87 4.68 -17.47
C GLN A 201 11.84 3.74 -16.82
N TYR A 202 11.42 2.69 -17.53
CA TYR A 202 10.56 1.64 -16.97
C TYR A 202 11.19 0.98 -15.75
N GLY A 203 12.46 0.58 -15.85
CA GLY A 203 13.17 -0.09 -14.77
C GLY A 203 13.23 0.79 -13.51
N ILE A 204 13.50 2.09 -13.70
CA ILE A 204 13.60 3.05 -12.59
C ILE A 204 12.25 3.24 -11.90
N ILE A 205 11.17 3.52 -12.65
CA ILE A 205 9.84 3.75 -12.08
C ILE A 205 9.36 2.53 -11.30
N LEU A 206 9.54 1.34 -11.88
CA LEU A 206 9.10 0.09 -11.27
C LEU A 206 9.95 -0.31 -10.06
N SER A 207 11.24 0.03 -10.08
CA SER A 207 12.14 -0.24 -8.95
C SER A 207 11.76 0.55 -7.68
N LYS A 208 10.99 1.64 -7.79
CA LYS A 208 10.55 2.43 -6.62
C LYS A 208 9.72 1.59 -5.64
N ILE A 209 8.88 0.67 -6.14
CA ILE A 209 8.10 -0.25 -5.29
C ILE A 209 9.05 -1.22 -4.59
N ASP A 210 10.02 -1.78 -5.32
CA ASP A 210 10.97 -2.72 -4.75
C ASP A 210 11.89 -2.07 -3.72
N GLN A 211 12.28 -0.81 -3.94
CA GLN A 211 13.01 0.03 -2.99
C GLN A 211 12.17 0.27 -1.73
N LEU A 212 10.90 0.66 -1.87
CA LEU A 212 9.98 0.83 -0.73
C LEU A 212 9.89 -0.46 0.10
N VAL A 213 9.74 -1.62 -0.56
CA VAL A 213 9.70 -2.92 0.12
C VAL A 213 11.03 -3.23 0.82
N GLN A 214 12.17 -2.93 0.19
CA GLN A 214 13.49 -3.12 0.79
C GLN A 214 13.65 -2.26 2.06
N ILE A 215 13.30 -0.98 2.00
CA ILE A 215 13.40 -0.06 3.15
C ILE A 215 12.46 -0.53 4.26
N ARG A 216 11.21 -0.88 3.94
CA ARG A 216 10.25 -1.43 4.92
C ARG A 216 10.81 -2.67 5.60
N ASN A 217 11.39 -3.61 4.85
CA ASN A 217 11.95 -4.83 5.43
C ASN A 217 13.14 -4.55 6.35
N LYS A 218 14.04 -3.62 5.98
CA LYS A 218 15.13 -3.18 6.85
C LYS A 218 14.59 -2.66 8.19
N ILE A 219 13.60 -1.77 8.14
CA ILE A 219 12.94 -1.21 9.33
C ILE A 219 12.31 -2.33 10.18
N SER A 220 11.56 -3.25 9.58
CA SER A 220 10.93 -4.36 10.30
C SER A 220 11.94 -5.32 10.97
N HIS A 221 13.15 -5.43 10.43
CA HIS A 221 14.24 -6.19 11.04
C HIS A 221 15.05 -5.39 12.07
N GLY A 222 14.59 -4.19 12.46
CA GLY A 222 15.22 -3.35 13.48
C GLY A 222 16.40 -2.52 12.98
N GLN A 223 16.63 -2.47 11.66
CA GLN A 223 17.62 -1.58 11.09
C GLN A 223 17.01 -0.18 10.99
N LEU A 224 17.23 0.63 12.03
CA LEU A 224 17.01 2.07 11.95
C LEU A 224 18.06 2.61 10.99
N THR A 225 17.66 2.96 9.77
CA THR A 225 18.59 3.45 8.75
C THR A 225 19.21 4.77 9.22
N ASP A 226 20.54 4.79 9.39
CA ASP A 226 21.30 6.04 9.57
C ASP A 226 21.20 6.91 8.31
N ASP A 227 21.08 6.26 7.15
CA ASP A 227 20.75 6.85 5.88
C ASP A 227 19.23 7.05 5.81
N ILE A 228 18.72 8.12 6.43
CA ILE A 228 17.44 8.68 5.99
C ILE A 228 17.67 9.04 4.52
N ILE A 229 17.05 8.30 3.61
CA ILE A 229 17.18 8.59 2.19
C ILE A 229 16.64 10.02 2.01
N ASP A 230 17.54 10.95 1.71
CA ASP A 230 17.16 12.25 1.20
C ASP A 230 16.37 11.99 -0.08
N PHE A 231 15.05 12.06 0.00
CA PHE A 231 14.14 12.04 -1.15
C PHE A 231 14.32 13.30 -2.04
N ILE A 232 15.46 13.99 -1.94
CA ILE A 232 15.72 15.33 -2.48
C ILE A 232 16.16 15.31 -3.94
N GLU A 233 16.30 14.15 -4.58
CA GLU A 233 16.38 14.15 -6.05
C GLU A 233 15.01 13.89 -6.67
N PRO A 234 14.36 14.93 -7.25
CA PRO A 234 13.32 14.69 -8.23
C PRO A 234 14.00 14.06 -9.45
N ILE A 235 14.09 12.73 -9.46
CA ILE A 235 14.27 12.00 -10.72
C ILE A 235 12.90 12.03 -11.41
N TRP A 236 12.61 13.16 -12.03
CA TRP A 236 11.59 13.36 -13.05
C TRP A 236 12.27 14.02 -14.24
#